data_AF-A2FRP9-F1
#
_entry.id   AF-A2FRP9-F1
#
_cell.length_a   1.000
_cell.length_b   1.000
_cell.length_c   1.000
_cell.angle_alpha   90.00
_cell.angle_beta   90.00
_cell.angle_gamma   90.00
#
_symmetry.space_group_name_H-M   'P 1'
#
loop_
_entity.id
_entity.type
_entity.pdbx_description
1 polymer ?
#
loop_
_entity_poly.entity_id
_entity_poly.type
_entity_poly.pdbx_seq_one_letter_code
_entity_poly.pdbx_strand_id
1 'polypeptide(L)'
;MTEERKSSPKSKCCGKTCPFASEEGVQNFVEMHADAVINFQSMIFFHRPIPMAILIIAIDLLLFYIGKANLGFLPVLTLLVTFYLSGKIIIQKYGDQIRAQLFPPIDLTIPTNEPNHICSKDEVASFIWKISQKIQECRNKKIEYTPANIAILLGISTTIFIITNVLTTLGVFAIVIHVLLLGPGIIFNPAVYPHIAQPLHLKAD
;
A
#
# COMPACT_ATOMS: atom_id res chain seq x y z
N MET A 1 -5.56 41.56 -16.50
CA MET A 1 -5.50 40.88 -15.20
C MET A 1 -5.28 39.42 -15.47
N THR A 2 -4.01 39.01 -15.48
CA THR A 2 -3.62 37.62 -15.70
C THR A 2 -2.67 37.31 -14.55
N GLU A 3 -3.20 36.59 -13.57
CA GLU A 3 -2.55 36.31 -12.31
C GLU A 3 -1.48 35.21 -12.52
N GLU A 4 -0.21 35.60 -12.48
CA GLU A 4 0.91 34.66 -12.47
C GLU A 4 0.85 33.81 -11.19
N ARG A 5 0.45 32.54 -11.32
CA ARG A 5 0.69 31.52 -10.30
C ARG A 5 2.20 31.36 -10.11
N LYS A 6 2.73 32.00 -9.07
CA LYS A 6 4.09 31.81 -8.57
C LYS A 6 4.36 30.32 -8.33
N SER A 7 5.31 29.79 -9.10
CA SER A 7 5.82 28.43 -8.97
C SER A 7 6.42 28.22 -7.57
N SER A 8 5.92 27.21 -6.87
CA SER A 8 6.45 26.72 -5.59
C SER A 8 7.93 26.30 -5.71
N PRO A 9 8.78 26.57 -4.70
CA PRO A 9 10.21 26.28 -4.77
C PRO A 9 10.45 24.76 -4.79
N LYS A 10 11.09 24.29 -5.86
CA LYS A 10 11.55 22.91 -6.05
C LYS A 10 12.52 22.54 -4.91
N SER A 11 12.04 21.77 -3.93
CA SER A 11 12.92 21.13 -2.96
C SER A 11 13.74 20.05 -3.68
N LYS A 12 15.05 20.27 -3.79
CA LYS A 12 16.01 19.31 -4.35
C LYS A 12 16.12 18.10 -3.42
N CYS A 13 15.35 17.05 -3.68
CA CYS A 13 15.74 15.70 -3.31
C CYS A 13 16.77 15.20 -4.36
N CYS A 14 17.82 14.52 -3.90
CA CYS A 14 18.98 14.06 -4.68
C CYS A 14 18.64 13.57 -6.12
N GLY A 15 19.01 14.37 -7.13
CA GLY A 15 19.38 13.96 -8.50
C GLY A 15 18.33 13.26 -9.39
N LYS A 16 17.25 12.72 -8.84
CA LYS A 16 16.12 12.13 -9.57
C LYS A 16 14.86 12.81 -9.05
N THR A 17 14.12 13.46 -9.94
CA THR A 17 12.80 14.03 -9.67
C THR A 17 11.94 12.94 -9.00
N CYS A 18 11.45 13.18 -7.78
CA CYS A 18 10.55 12.24 -7.12
C CYS A 18 9.34 12.00 -8.06
N PRO A 19 9.03 10.74 -8.44
CA PRO A 19 7.91 10.47 -9.34
C PRO A 19 6.58 10.92 -8.72
N PHE A 20 6.49 10.96 -7.39
CA PHE A 20 5.31 11.41 -6.66
C PHE A 20 5.20 12.94 -6.52
N ALA A 21 6.07 13.72 -7.16
CA ALA A 21 6.04 15.19 -7.10
C ALA A 21 5.13 15.83 -8.17
N SER A 22 4.79 15.09 -9.21
CA SER A 22 3.89 15.53 -10.29
C SER A 22 2.95 14.41 -10.69
N GLU A 23 1.78 14.77 -11.21
CA GLU A 23 0.78 13.81 -11.71
C GLU A 23 1.35 12.94 -12.83
N GLU A 24 2.04 13.57 -13.79
CA GLU A 24 2.75 12.87 -14.88
C GLU A 24 3.83 11.90 -14.35
N GLY A 25 4.49 12.24 -13.23
CA GLY A 25 5.48 11.36 -12.62
C GLY A 25 4.85 10.11 -11.99
N VAL A 26 3.66 10.25 -11.42
CA VAL A 26 2.88 9.13 -10.87
C VAL A 26 2.35 8.24 -11.99
N GLN A 27 1.82 8.83 -13.06
CA GLN A 27 1.37 8.09 -14.25
C GLN A 27 2.51 7.26 -14.84
N ASN A 28 3.67 7.88 -15.10
CA ASN A 28 4.86 7.17 -15.61
C ASN A 28 5.32 6.04 -14.67
N PHE A 29 5.22 6.23 -13.34
CA PHE A 29 5.57 5.19 -12.37
C PHE A 29 4.60 4.01 -12.42
N VAL A 30 3.31 4.26 -12.53
CA VAL A 30 2.27 3.24 -12.66
C VAL A 30 2.42 2.49 -13.99
N GLU A 31 2.72 3.18 -15.08
CA GLU A 31 2.98 2.57 -16.39
C GLU A 31 4.19 1.63 -16.35
N MET A 32 5.29 2.07 -15.74
CA MET A 32 6.51 1.25 -15.58
C MET A 32 6.26 -0.03 -14.77
N HIS A 33 5.24 -0.05 -13.91
CA HIS A 33 4.89 -1.18 -13.05
C HIS A 33 3.50 -1.75 -13.35
N ALA A 34 2.98 -1.53 -14.56
CA ALA A 34 1.60 -1.85 -14.94
C ALA A 34 1.24 -3.31 -14.64
N ASP A 35 2.10 -4.26 -15.01
CA ASP A 35 1.86 -5.68 -14.77
C ASP A 35 1.82 -6.01 -13.28
N ALA A 36 2.68 -5.38 -12.48
CA ALA A 36 2.70 -5.58 -11.04
C ALA A 36 1.43 -5.02 -10.39
N VAL A 37 0.97 -3.85 -10.84
CA VAL A 37 -0.27 -3.21 -10.37
C VAL A 37 -1.49 -4.08 -10.68
N ILE A 38 -1.61 -4.59 -11.91
CA ILE A 38 -2.72 -5.46 -12.32
C ILE A 38 -2.69 -6.76 -11.51
N ASN A 39 -1.53 -7.41 -11.40
CA ASN A 39 -1.38 -8.65 -10.64
C ASN A 39 -1.72 -8.44 -9.15
N PHE A 40 -1.30 -7.32 -8.56
CA PHE A 40 -1.59 -6.99 -7.17
C PHE A 40 -3.07 -6.72 -6.92
N GLN A 41 -3.72 -5.92 -7.78
CA GLN A 41 -5.16 -5.71 -7.71
C GLN A 41 -5.92 -7.03 -7.86
N SER A 42 -5.49 -7.89 -8.78
CA SER A 42 -6.11 -9.20 -8.99
C SER A 42 -6.00 -10.11 -7.77
N MET A 43 -4.94 -9.98 -6.97
CA MET A 43 -4.81 -10.69 -5.69
C MET A 43 -5.74 -10.11 -4.63
N ILE A 44 -5.74 -8.78 -4.45
CA ILE A 44 -6.53 -8.09 -3.43
C ILE A 44 -8.03 -8.25 -3.66
N PHE A 45 -8.49 -8.17 -4.91
CA PHE A 45 -9.90 -8.32 -5.29
C PHE A 45 -10.33 -9.79 -5.48
N PHE A 46 -9.51 -10.74 -5.04
CA PHE A 46 -9.76 -12.19 -5.07
C PHE A 46 -9.99 -12.81 -6.46
N HIS A 47 -9.60 -12.14 -7.54
CA HIS A 47 -9.53 -12.75 -8.88
C HIS A 47 -8.46 -13.83 -8.98
N ARG A 48 -7.42 -13.75 -8.13
CA ARG A 48 -6.38 -14.76 -7.99
C ARG A 48 -6.21 -15.19 -6.52
N PRO A 49 -7.08 -16.09 -6.03
CA PRO A 49 -7.06 -16.49 -4.62
C PRO A 49 -5.83 -17.33 -4.24
N ILE A 50 -5.25 -18.09 -5.17
CA ILE A 50 -4.08 -18.94 -4.89
C ILE A 50 -2.83 -18.11 -4.53
N PRO A 51 -2.38 -17.14 -5.36
CA PRO A 51 -1.28 -16.24 -4.99
C PRO A 51 -1.56 -15.47 -3.70
N MET A 52 -2.82 -15.06 -3.49
CA MET A 52 -3.23 -14.36 -2.27
C MET A 52 -3.10 -15.26 -1.03
N ALA A 53 -3.53 -16.51 -1.10
CA ALA A 53 -3.38 -17.47 -0.02
C ALA A 53 -1.89 -17.73 0.31
N ILE A 54 -1.05 -17.85 -0.72
CA ILE A 54 0.41 -18.00 -0.54
C ILE A 54 1.00 -16.76 0.15
N LEU A 55 0.57 -15.55 -0.23
CA LEU A 55 1.00 -14.31 0.42
C LEU A 55 0.60 -14.27 1.89
N ILE A 56 -0.63 -14.64 2.22
CA ILE A 56 -1.13 -14.69 3.60
C ILE A 56 -0.30 -15.69 4.42
N ILE A 57 -0.12 -16.91 3.93
CA ILE A 57 0.69 -17.94 4.61
C ILE A 57 2.13 -17.44 4.82
N ALA A 58 2.73 -16.78 3.82
CA ALA A 58 4.09 -16.24 3.94
C ALA A 58 4.18 -15.15 5.03
N ILE A 59 3.18 -14.28 5.10
CA ILE A 59 3.10 -13.23 6.14
C ILE A 59 2.87 -13.85 7.52
N ASP A 60 2.00 -14.85 7.64
CA ASP A 60 1.75 -15.53 8.90
C ASP A 60 2.98 -16.25 9.42
N LEU A 61 3.71 -16.95 8.56
CA LEU A 61 4.97 -17.59 8.92
C LEU A 61 6.02 -16.55 9.35
N LEU A 62 6.08 -15.41 8.69
CA LEU A 62 6.96 -14.31 9.05
C LEU A 62 6.62 -13.75 10.44
N LEU A 63 5.34 -13.45 10.69
CA LEU A 63 4.87 -12.94 11.97
C LEU A 63 5.08 -13.97 13.09
N PHE A 64 4.77 -15.24 12.82
CA PHE A 64 5.03 -16.35 13.74
C PHE A 64 6.51 -16.44 14.10
N TYR A 65 7.40 -16.35 13.12
CA TYR A 65 8.85 -16.36 13.34
C TYR A 65 9.31 -15.16 14.18
N ILE A 66 8.87 -13.94 13.83
CA ILE A 66 9.18 -12.72 14.59
C ILE A 66 8.78 -12.88 16.06
N GLY A 67 7.61 -13.48 16.32
CA GLY A 67 7.13 -13.73 17.67
C GLY A 67 7.89 -14.78 18.43
N LYS A 68 8.14 -15.93 17.80
CA LYS A 68 8.87 -17.02 18.44
C LYS A 68 10.32 -16.64 18.74
N ALA A 69 10.95 -15.88 17.86
CA ALA A 69 12.31 -15.40 18.06
C ALA A 69 12.39 -14.12 18.92
N ASN A 70 11.24 -13.57 19.36
CA ASN A 70 11.14 -12.33 20.14
C ASN A 70 11.99 -11.20 19.55
N LEU A 71 11.91 -11.04 18.22
CA LEU A 71 12.77 -10.10 17.50
C LEU A 71 12.35 -8.66 17.82
N GLY A 72 13.32 -7.86 18.29
CA GLY A 72 13.13 -6.43 18.42
C GLY A 72 13.07 -5.70 17.07
N PHE A 73 12.82 -4.39 17.11
CA PHE A 73 12.65 -3.56 15.92
C PHE A 73 13.80 -3.64 14.90
N LEU A 74 15.05 -3.53 15.36
CA LEU A 74 16.22 -3.54 14.48
C LEU A 74 16.39 -4.89 13.74
N PRO A 75 16.36 -6.06 14.42
CA PRO A 75 16.35 -7.36 13.74
C PRO A 75 15.20 -7.55 12.75
N VAL A 76 13.99 -7.08 13.07
CA VAL A 76 12.84 -7.13 12.15
C VAL A 76 13.12 -6.31 10.89
N LEU A 77 13.65 -5.09 11.05
CA LEU A 77 14.00 -4.25 9.90
C LEU A 77 15.07 -4.92 9.02
N THR A 78 16.12 -5.49 9.63
CA THR A 78 17.14 -6.24 8.90
C THR A 78 16.54 -7.44 8.17
N LEU A 79 15.67 -8.20 8.83
CA LEU A 79 14.98 -9.35 8.25
C LEU A 79 14.15 -8.97 7.02
N LEU A 80 13.40 -7.86 7.11
CA LEU A 80 12.61 -7.34 5.98
C LEU A 80 13.49 -6.93 4.79
N VAL A 81 14.63 -6.26 5.05
CA VAL A 81 15.59 -5.90 4.01
C VAL A 81 16.18 -7.15 3.36
N THR A 82 16.53 -8.16 4.16
CA THR A 82 17.03 -9.44 3.66
C THR A 82 15.98 -10.11 2.77
N PHE A 83 14.72 -10.23 3.21
CA PHE A 83 13.66 -10.81 2.37
C PHE A 83 13.41 -10.04 1.09
N TYR A 84 13.45 -8.70 1.13
CA TYR A 84 13.33 -7.87 -0.07
C TYR A 84 14.44 -8.17 -1.08
N LEU A 85 15.70 -8.22 -0.64
CA LEU A 85 16.84 -8.51 -1.50
C LEU A 85 16.79 -9.95 -2.03
N SER A 86 16.49 -10.93 -1.18
CA SER A 86 16.33 -12.32 -1.58
C SER A 86 15.19 -12.50 -2.57
N GLY A 87 14.04 -11.86 -2.33
CA GLY A 87 12.90 -11.86 -3.25
C GLY A 87 13.25 -11.28 -4.60
N LYS A 88 14.01 -10.18 -4.63
CA LYS A 88 14.51 -9.59 -5.88
C LYS A 88 15.39 -10.56 -6.66
N ILE A 89 16.30 -11.27 -5.99
CA ILE A 89 17.16 -12.28 -6.62
C ILE A 89 16.33 -13.46 -7.16
N ILE A 90 15.36 -13.93 -6.38
CA ILE A 90 14.46 -15.04 -6.77
C ILE A 90 13.65 -14.64 -8.01
N ILE A 91 13.06 -13.44 -8.03
CA ILE A 91 12.28 -12.95 -9.17
C ILE A 91 13.18 -12.78 -10.40
N GLN A 92 14.42 -12.32 -10.25
CA GLN A 92 15.34 -12.21 -11.38
C GLN A 92 15.70 -13.55 -12.00
N LYS A 93 15.80 -14.62 -11.19
CA LYS A 93 16.26 -15.93 -11.65
C LYS A 93 15.12 -16.88 -12.04
N TYR A 94 14.00 -16.83 -11.34
CA TYR A 94 12.85 -17.73 -11.48
C TYR A 94 11.56 -17.01 -11.82
N GLY A 95 11.61 -15.70 -12.10
CA GLY A 95 10.44 -14.87 -12.32
C GLY A 95 9.52 -15.40 -13.42
N ASP A 96 10.06 -15.92 -14.51
CA ASP A 96 9.26 -16.44 -15.62
C ASP A 96 8.47 -17.70 -15.21
N GLN A 97 9.09 -18.59 -14.42
CA GLN A 97 8.43 -19.80 -13.90
C GLN A 97 7.35 -19.44 -12.86
N ILE A 98 7.67 -18.51 -11.95
CA ILE A 98 6.74 -18.00 -10.94
C ILE A 98 5.54 -17.33 -11.62
N ARG A 99 5.78 -16.48 -12.64
CA ARG A 99 4.73 -15.82 -13.41
C ARG A 99 3.85 -16.83 -14.15
N ALA A 100 4.45 -17.81 -14.82
CA ALA A 100 3.71 -18.82 -15.56
C ALA A 100 2.78 -19.67 -14.66
N GLN A 101 3.21 -19.99 -13.43
CA GLN A 101 2.43 -20.84 -12.52
C GLN A 101 1.46 -20.06 -11.63
N LEU A 102 1.88 -18.92 -11.06
CA LEU A 102 1.08 -18.18 -10.09
C LEU A 102 0.26 -17.06 -10.72
N PHE A 103 0.67 -16.57 -11.90
CA PHE A 103 0.04 -15.44 -12.55
C PHE A 103 -0.38 -15.79 -13.99
N PRO A 104 -1.19 -16.86 -14.20
CA PRO A 104 -1.70 -17.18 -15.54
C PRO A 104 -2.54 -16.01 -16.07
N PRO A 105 -2.53 -15.73 -17.39
CA PRO A 105 -3.25 -14.60 -17.96
C PRO A 105 -4.72 -14.62 -17.51
N ILE A 106 -5.18 -13.48 -16.97
CA ILE A 106 -6.59 -13.30 -16.58
C ILE A 106 -7.38 -13.05 -17.85
N ASP A 107 -8.56 -13.66 -17.94
CA ASP A 107 -9.58 -13.21 -18.87
C ASP A 107 -10.13 -11.86 -18.37
N LEU A 108 -9.75 -10.77 -19.04
CA LEU A 108 -10.17 -9.40 -18.69
C LEU A 108 -11.67 -9.15 -18.99
N THR A 109 -12.46 -10.21 -19.17
CA THR A 109 -13.89 -10.18 -19.42
C THR A 109 -14.73 -9.92 -18.16
N ILE A 110 -14.10 -9.57 -17.04
CA ILE A 110 -14.82 -9.13 -15.83
C ILE A 110 -15.55 -7.82 -16.21
N PRO A 111 -16.89 -7.76 -16.07
CA PRO A 111 -17.64 -6.56 -16.41
C PRO A 111 -17.14 -5.35 -15.61
N THR A 112 -16.88 -4.24 -16.29
CA THR A 112 -16.48 -2.96 -15.66
C THR A 112 -17.52 -2.40 -14.69
N ASN A 113 -18.71 -3.01 -14.64
CA ASN A 113 -19.79 -2.64 -13.72
C ASN A 113 -19.74 -3.40 -12.38
N GLU A 114 -18.80 -4.34 -12.20
CA GLU A 114 -18.67 -5.05 -10.92
C GLU A 114 -17.83 -4.25 -9.91
N PRO A 115 -18.19 -4.24 -8.62
CA PRO A 115 -17.49 -3.46 -7.59
C PRO A 115 -16.04 -3.91 -7.34
N ASN A 116 -15.68 -5.15 -7.70
CA ASN A 116 -14.34 -5.71 -7.61
C ASN A 116 -13.60 -5.73 -8.97
N HIS A 117 -14.02 -4.95 -9.96
CA HIS A 117 -13.30 -4.88 -11.23
C HIS A 117 -11.85 -4.40 -11.04
N ILE A 118 -10.97 -4.83 -11.94
CA ILE A 118 -9.58 -4.36 -11.95
C ILE A 118 -9.59 -2.92 -12.49
N CYS A 119 -9.22 -1.96 -11.64
CA CYS A 119 -9.18 -0.55 -11.99
C CYS A 119 -8.14 -0.29 -13.09
N SER A 120 -8.47 0.65 -13.96
CA SER A 120 -7.57 1.13 -15.01
C SER A 120 -6.32 1.79 -14.42
N LYS A 121 -5.26 1.86 -15.23
CA LYS A 121 -3.99 2.48 -14.82
C LYS A 121 -4.18 3.94 -14.42
N ASP A 122 -5.06 4.66 -15.13
CA ASP A 122 -5.35 6.07 -14.89
C ASP A 122 -6.08 6.27 -13.56
N GLU A 123 -7.04 5.40 -13.23
CA GLU A 123 -7.75 5.42 -11.95
C GLU A 123 -6.77 5.19 -10.79
N VAL A 124 -5.87 4.22 -10.91
CA VAL A 124 -4.85 3.93 -9.91
C VAL A 124 -3.88 5.10 -9.77
N ALA A 125 -3.41 5.66 -10.88
CA ALA A 125 -2.53 6.82 -10.87
C ALA A 125 -3.21 8.03 -10.21
N SER A 126 -4.49 8.27 -10.51
CA SER A 126 -5.27 9.35 -9.89
C SER A 126 -5.44 9.16 -8.38
N PHE A 127 -5.64 7.91 -7.93
CA PHE A 127 -5.78 7.57 -6.53
C PHE A 127 -4.46 7.79 -5.78
N ILE A 128 -3.35 7.28 -6.33
CA ILE A 128 -2.00 7.48 -5.78
C ILE A 128 -1.66 8.97 -5.75
N TRP A 129 -2.01 9.72 -6.79
CA TRP A 129 -1.78 11.15 -6.87
C TRP A 129 -2.54 11.90 -5.77
N LYS A 130 -3.84 11.62 -5.56
CA LYS A 130 -4.63 12.22 -4.46
C LYS A 130 -4.01 11.95 -3.08
N ILE A 131 -3.53 10.73 -2.84
CA ILE A 131 -2.81 10.40 -1.60
C ILE A 131 -1.52 11.21 -1.50
N SER A 132 -0.75 11.26 -2.58
CA SER A 132 0.53 11.98 -2.61
C SER A 132 0.34 13.48 -2.36
N GLN A 133 -0.73 14.09 -2.88
CA GLN A 133 -1.07 15.49 -2.64
C GLN A 133 -1.32 15.74 -1.16
N LYS A 134 -2.13 14.90 -0.49
CA LYS A 134 -2.36 15.01 0.96
C LYS A 134 -1.07 14.89 1.77
N ILE A 135 -0.19 13.96 1.38
CA ILE A 135 1.12 13.79 2.04
C ILE A 135 1.99 15.03 1.82
N GLN A 136 2.01 15.59 0.60
CA GLN A 136 2.76 16.81 0.30
C GLN A 136 2.20 18.03 1.04
N GLU A 137 0.87 18.15 1.17
CA GLU A 137 0.23 19.19 1.98
C GLU A 137 0.66 19.08 3.44
N CYS A 138 0.66 17.87 4.01
CA CYS A 138 1.17 17.61 5.36
C CYS A 138 2.66 17.97 5.51
N ARG A 139 3.47 17.69 4.49
CA ARG A 139 4.92 17.98 4.51
C ARG A 139 5.22 19.47 4.34
N ASN A 140 4.43 20.18 3.54
CA ASN A 140 4.63 21.59 3.24
C ASN A 140 4.07 22.51 4.33
N LYS A 141 3.25 21.99 5.24
CA LYS A 141 3.00 22.65 6.52
C LYS A 141 4.33 22.73 7.26
N LYS A 142 4.89 23.95 7.34
CA LYS A 142 6.02 24.22 8.23
C LYS A 142 5.59 23.82 9.62
N ILE A 143 6.15 22.72 10.13
CA ILE A 143 6.02 22.37 11.54
C ILE A 143 6.80 23.47 12.26
N GLU A 144 6.09 24.44 12.83
CA GLU A 144 6.71 25.35 13.78
C GLU A 144 7.19 24.50 14.95
N TYR A 145 8.48 24.59 15.27
CA TYR A 145 9.06 23.87 16.42
C TYR A 145 8.63 24.56 17.72
N THR A 146 7.34 24.50 18.02
CA THR A 146 6.79 24.88 19.31
C THR A 146 6.92 23.70 20.28
N PRO A 147 7.01 23.96 21.60
CA PRO A 147 7.02 22.90 22.61
C PRO A 147 5.84 21.94 22.48
N ALA A 148 4.66 22.45 22.07
CA ALA A 148 3.48 21.64 21.81
C ALA A 148 3.66 20.68 20.63
N ASN A 149 4.22 21.15 19.50
CA ASN A 149 4.46 20.30 18.33
C ASN A 149 5.55 19.26 18.58
N ILE A 150 6.59 19.59 19.35
CA ILE A 150 7.62 18.64 19.78
C ILE A 150 7.02 17.57 20.70
N ALA A 151 6.15 17.96 21.64
CA ALA A 151 5.44 17.02 22.50
C ALA A 151 4.52 16.08 21.72
N ILE A 152 3.83 16.60 20.68
CA ILE A 152 3.02 15.78 19.76
C ILE A 152 3.92 14.80 18.99
N LEU A 153 5.05 15.26 18.45
CA LEU A 153 5.96 14.43 17.67
C LEU A 153 6.62 13.33 18.52
N LEU A 154 7.01 13.68 19.74
CA LEU A 154 7.49 12.74 20.75
C LEU A 154 6.38 11.78 21.18
N GLY A 155 5.14 12.25 21.34
CA GLY A 155 3.97 11.42 21.65
C GLY A 155 3.68 10.40 20.55
N ILE A 156 3.70 10.82 19.29
CA ILE A 156 3.57 9.92 18.12
C ILE A 156 4.73 8.93 18.08
N SER A 157 5.97 9.40 18.23
CA SER A 157 7.16 8.53 18.19
C SER A 157 7.16 7.54 19.35
N THR A 158 6.72 7.96 20.54
CA THR A 158 6.59 7.12 21.73
C THR A 158 5.43 6.15 21.57
N THR A 159 4.33 6.55 20.94
CA THR A 159 3.20 5.65 20.63
C THR A 159 3.60 4.61 19.61
N ILE A 160 4.30 5.00 18.54
CA ILE A 160 4.87 4.08 17.56
C ILE A 160 5.86 3.17 18.27
N PHE A 161 6.75 3.68 19.11
CA PHE A 161 7.71 2.89 19.88
C PHE A 161 7.00 1.92 20.83
N ILE A 162 5.98 2.34 21.58
CA ILE A 162 5.20 1.49 22.47
C ILE A 162 4.45 0.44 21.66
N ILE A 163 3.75 0.79 20.58
CA ILE A 163 3.13 -0.19 19.67
C ILE A 163 4.19 -1.16 19.16
N THR A 164 5.39 -0.67 18.83
CA THR A 164 6.52 -1.45 18.34
C THR A 164 7.18 -2.31 19.43
N ASN A 165 7.16 -1.90 20.70
CA ASN A 165 7.73 -2.66 21.83
C ASN A 165 6.71 -3.65 22.40
N VAL A 166 5.45 -3.23 22.39
CA VAL A 166 4.25 -4.04 22.50
C VAL A 166 4.05 -4.86 21.23
N LEU A 167 4.96 -4.91 20.24
CA LEU A 167 4.98 -5.96 19.19
C LEU A 167 5.26 -7.37 19.75
N THR A 168 5.42 -7.51 21.06
CA THR A 168 5.09 -8.78 21.74
C THR A 168 3.58 -9.13 21.66
N THR A 169 2.70 -8.20 21.27
CA THR A 169 1.31 -8.41 20.78
C THR A 169 1.25 -8.44 19.26
N LEU A 170 2.01 -9.35 18.65
CA LEU A 170 1.88 -9.76 17.25
C LEU A 170 0.44 -9.94 16.77
N GLY A 171 -0.48 -10.31 17.66
CA GLY A 171 -1.90 -10.45 17.35
C GLY A 171 -2.54 -9.20 16.74
N VAL A 172 -2.28 -8.00 17.28
CA VAL A 172 -2.90 -6.77 16.75
C VAL A 172 -2.35 -6.43 15.37
N PHE A 173 -1.03 -6.56 15.19
CA PHE A 173 -0.40 -6.30 13.90
C PHE A 173 -0.81 -7.32 12.84
N ALA A 174 -0.94 -8.60 13.24
CA ALA A 174 -1.50 -9.65 12.40
C ALA A 174 -2.92 -9.28 11.95
N ILE A 175 -3.80 -8.89 12.87
CA ILE A 175 -5.17 -8.47 12.54
C ILE A 175 -5.17 -7.31 11.55
N VAL A 176 -4.36 -6.27 11.79
CA VAL A 176 -4.28 -5.11 10.88
C VAL A 176 -3.82 -5.51 9.49
N ILE A 177 -2.78 -6.35 9.37
CA ILE A 177 -2.31 -6.82 8.06
C ILE A 177 -3.41 -7.63 7.35
N HIS A 178 -4.11 -8.51 8.07
CA HIS A 178 -5.20 -9.28 7.49
C HIS A 178 -6.35 -8.39 7.04
N VAL A 179 -6.73 -7.38 7.83
CA VAL A 179 -7.75 -6.41 7.43
C VAL A 179 -7.32 -5.63 6.20
N LEU A 180 -6.05 -5.22 6.10
CA LEU A 180 -5.54 -4.51 4.93
C LEU A 180 -5.50 -5.39 3.67
N LEU A 181 -5.16 -6.67 3.82
CA LEU A 181 -5.02 -7.60 2.70
C LEU A 181 -6.36 -8.19 2.25
N LEU A 182 -7.18 -8.65 3.18
CA LEU A 182 -8.46 -9.31 2.92
C LEU A 182 -9.62 -8.33 2.83
N GLY A 183 -9.53 -7.20 3.55
CA GLY A 183 -10.62 -6.23 3.69
C GLY A 183 -11.15 -5.74 2.35
N PRO A 184 -10.32 -5.23 1.42
CA PRO A 184 -10.80 -4.77 0.13
C PRO A 184 -11.49 -5.90 -0.66
N GLY A 185 -10.91 -7.10 -0.71
CA GLY A 185 -11.53 -8.25 -1.40
C GLY A 185 -12.90 -8.65 -0.84
N ILE A 186 -13.09 -8.53 0.48
CA ILE A 186 -14.37 -8.80 1.14
C ILE A 186 -15.37 -7.66 0.89
N ILE A 187 -14.96 -6.40 1.06
CA ILE A 187 -15.83 -5.22 0.95
C ILE A 187 -16.35 -5.06 -0.48
N PHE A 188 -15.48 -5.25 -1.47
CA PHE A 188 -15.83 -5.08 -2.88
C PHE A 188 -16.41 -6.35 -3.52
N ASN A 189 -16.58 -7.43 -2.76
CA ASN A 189 -17.20 -8.65 -3.28
C ASN A 189 -18.65 -8.37 -3.72
N PRO A 190 -19.07 -8.76 -4.94
CA PRO A 190 -20.44 -8.52 -5.43
C PRO A 190 -21.56 -9.06 -4.53
N ALA A 191 -21.30 -10.14 -3.77
CA ALA A 191 -22.26 -10.70 -2.82
C ALA A 191 -22.36 -9.90 -1.52
N VAL A 192 -21.34 -9.11 -1.17
CA VAL A 192 -21.25 -8.37 0.11
C VAL A 192 -21.52 -6.88 -0.10
N TYR A 193 -21.02 -6.31 -1.19
CA TYR A 193 -21.08 -4.89 -1.49
C TYR A 193 -22.50 -4.28 -1.37
N PRO A 194 -23.59 -4.90 -1.89
CA PRO A 194 -24.93 -4.36 -1.74
C PRO A 194 -25.37 -4.16 -0.28
N HIS A 195 -24.94 -5.05 0.62
CA HIS A 195 -25.29 -4.98 2.04
C HIS A 195 -24.52 -3.89 2.80
N ILE A 196 -23.36 -3.47 2.29
CA ILE A 196 -22.53 -2.40 2.86
C ILE A 196 -22.88 -1.04 2.24
N ALA A 197 -23.21 -0.99 0.95
CA ALA A 197 -23.52 0.24 0.22
C ALA A 197 -24.90 0.83 0.59
N GLN A 198 -25.89 -0.02 0.91
CA GLN A 198 -27.23 0.42 1.33
C GLN A 198 -27.25 1.42 2.50
N PRO A 199 -26.53 1.23 3.62
CA PRO A 199 -26.48 2.21 4.70
C PRO A 199 -25.70 3.50 4.38
N LEU A 200 -24.87 3.53 3.32
CA LEU A 200 -24.12 4.72 2.90
C LEU A 200 -24.98 5.71 2.09
N HIS A 201 -26.01 5.22 1.38
CA HIS A 201 -26.94 6.07 0.63
C HIS A 201 -28.01 6.76 1.49
N LEU A 202 -28.14 6.40 2.78
CA LEU A 202 -29.10 7.01 3.72
C LEU A 202 -28.54 8.24 4.49
N LYS A 203 -27.33 8.70 4.17
CA LYS A 203 -26.67 9.85 4.84
C LYS A 203 -26.30 10.99 3.89
N ALA A 204 -26.81 10.97 2.66
CA ALA A 204 -26.54 11.96 1.64
C ALA A 204 -27.77 12.82 1.28
N ASP A 205 -28.69 13.01 2.24
CA ASP A 205 -29.76 14.01 2.20
C ASP A 205 -29.54 15.06 3.30
#